data_AF-K2C0V6-F1
#
_entry.id   AF-K2C0V6-F1
#
_cell.length_a   1.000
_cell.length_b   1.000
_cell.length_c   1.000
_cell.angle_alpha   90.00
_cell.angle_beta   90.00
_cell.angle_gamma   90.00
#
_symmetry.space_group_name_H-M   'P 1'
#
loop_
_entity.id
_entity.type
_entity.pdbx_description
1 polymer ?
#
loop_
_entity_poly.entity_id
_entity_poly.type
_entity_poly.pdbx_seq_one_letter_code
_entity_poly.pdbx_strand_id
1 'polypeptide(L)'
;MLEQIQLNSTMHHWLRRQKDVLLLPIVKICLYLQIKPVLVTSIGALFGTVSLPLLWIDYRWFALAQLASLLCDGIDGSLARYSKRPSEFGKQFDYAVDVSIMLLTYSAVTVWLKQPIWIIGLNWYIGLWLVNWLFGRMLQLAPMRLLLTLSILIWLPQLGLALTWAYAVVMSFVLLKALLRKRK
;
A
#
# COMPACT_ATOMS: atom_id res chain seq x y z
N MET A 1 -15.32 -21.20 -3.93
CA MET A 1 -14.22 -20.63 -4.74
C MET A 1 -14.68 -19.39 -5.51
N LEU A 2 -15.81 -19.44 -6.22
CA LEU A 2 -16.44 -18.26 -6.84
C LEU A 2 -16.85 -17.16 -5.83
N GLU A 3 -17.45 -17.53 -4.70
CA GLU A 3 -17.84 -16.55 -3.66
C GLU A 3 -16.66 -15.79 -3.04
N GLN A 4 -15.49 -16.41 -2.92
CA GLN A 4 -14.32 -15.82 -2.26
C GLN A 4 -13.58 -14.84 -3.17
N ILE A 5 -13.59 -15.09 -4.48
CA ILE A 5 -13.16 -14.15 -5.52
C ILE A 5 -14.13 -12.97 -5.60
N GLN A 6 -15.44 -13.21 -5.48
CA GLN A 6 -16.47 -12.17 -5.42
C GLN A 6 -16.35 -11.28 -4.16
N LEU A 7 -16.02 -11.83 -3.00
CA LEU A 7 -15.85 -11.06 -1.75
C LEU A 7 -14.62 -10.13 -1.81
N ASN A 8 -13.52 -10.60 -2.41
CA ASN A 8 -12.30 -9.81 -2.58
C ASN A 8 -12.49 -8.65 -3.57
N SER A 9 -13.27 -8.86 -4.64
CA SER A 9 -13.62 -7.77 -5.56
C SER A 9 -14.54 -6.75 -4.87
N THR A 10 -15.53 -7.17 -4.08
CA THR A 10 -16.46 -6.24 -3.40
C THR A 10 -15.74 -5.35 -2.39
N MET A 11 -14.85 -5.88 -1.57
CA MET A 11 -14.11 -5.07 -0.59
C MET A 11 -13.11 -4.12 -1.24
N HIS A 12 -12.43 -4.55 -2.31
CA HIS A 12 -11.54 -3.68 -3.08
C HIS A 12 -12.31 -2.53 -3.74
N HIS A 13 -13.45 -2.83 -4.38
CA HIS A 13 -14.33 -1.82 -4.96
C HIS A 13 -14.89 -0.86 -3.90
N TRP A 14 -15.27 -1.36 -2.73
CA TRP A 14 -15.77 -0.53 -1.64
C TRP A 14 -14.71 0.46 -1.13
N LEU A 15 -13.50 -0.02 -0.82
CA LEU A 15 -12.40 0.85 -0.36
C LEU A 15 -12.00 1.90 -1.41
N ARG A 16 -11.97 1.49 -2.68
CA ARG A 16 -11.71 2.39 -3.80
C ARG A 16 -12.78 3.49 -3.91
N ARG A 17 -14.05 3.13 -3.71
CA ARG A 17 -15.17 4.10 -3.69
C ARG A 17 -15.06 5.09 -2.54
N GLN A 18 -14.68 4.63 -1.34
CA GLN A 18 -14.47 5.53 -0.21
C GLN A 18 -13.30 6.50 -0.46
N LYS A 19 -12.18 6.00 -0.99
CA LYS A 19 -11.05 6.84 -1.44
C LYS A 19 -11.52 7.92 -2.41
N ASP A 20 -12.30 7.53 -3.41
CA ASP A 20 -12.82 8.45 -4.43
C ASP A 20 -13.73 9.54 -3.85
N VAL A 21 -14.57 9.20 -2.87
CA VAL A 21 -15.45 10.17 -2.19
C VAL A 21 -14.63 11.15 -1.34
N LEU A 22 -13.62 10.67 -0.61
CA LEU A 22 -12.76 11.51 0.22
C LEU A 22 -11.94 12.50 -0.61
N LEU A 23 -11.43 12.07 -1.77
CA LEU A 23 -10.60 12.90 -2.65
C LEU A 23 -11.42 13.79 -3.59
N LEU A 24 -12.74 13.60 -3.66
CA LEU A 24 -13.66 14.32 -4.54
C LEU A 24 -13.52 15.86 -4.53
N PRO A 25 -13.39 16.56 -3.39
CA PRO A 25 -13.20 18.02 -3.40
C PRO A 25 -11.90 18.42 -4.10
N ILE A 26 -10.81 17.70 -3.85
CA ILE A 26 -9.50 17.95 -4.48
C ILE A 26 -9.59 17.67 -5.98
N VAL A 27 -10.20 16.54 -6.35
CA VAL A 27 -10.41 16.15 -7.76
C VAL A 27 -11.23 17.20 -8.51
N LYS A 28 -12.28 17.76 -7.89
CA LYS A 28 -13.07 18.85 -8.49
C LYS A 28 -12.24 20.11 -8.76
N ILE A 29 -11.37 20.49 -7.82
CA ILE A 29 -10.45 21.62 -7.99
C ILE A 29 -9.47 21.32 -9.13
N CYS A 30 -8.88 20.12 -9.17
CA CYS A 30 -7.98 19.72 -10.26
C CYS A 30 -8.68 19.75 -11.63
N LEU A 31 -9.94 19.29 -11.71
CA LEU A 31 -10.74 19.35 -12.93
C LEU A 31 -11.04 20.80 -13.35
N TYR A 32 -11.38 21.67 -12.40
CA TYR A 32 -11.61 23.09 -12.66
C TYR A 32 -10.36 23.77 -13.21
N LEU A 33 -9.19 23.43 -12.67
CA LEU A 33 -7.88 23.90 -13.13
C LEU A 33 -7.35 23.17 -14.38
N GLN A 34 -8.14 22.25 -14.97
CA GLN A 34 -7.78 21.45 -16.15
C GLN A 34 -6.47 20.66 -15.99
N ILE A 35 -6.14 20.27 -14.74
CA ILE A 35 -4.95 19.48 -14.43
C ILE A 35 -5.14 18.07 -15.01
N LYS A 36 -4.12 17.58 -15.72
CA LYS A 36 -4.10 16.21 -16.29
C LYS A 36 -3.65 15.20 -15.22
N PRO A 37 -4.21 13.97 -15.19
CA PRO A 37 -3.77 12.92 -14.25
C PRO A 37 -2.26 12.68 -14.27
N VAL A 38 -1.66 12.59 -15.47
CA VAL A 38 -0.20 12.38 -15.65
C VAL A 38 0.64 13.48 -14.98
N LEU A 39 0.13 14.72 -14.93
CA LEU A 39 0.82 15.81 -14.25
C LEU A 39 0.81 15.59 -12.73
N VAL A 40 -0.30 15.11 -12.18
CA VAL A 40 -0.40 14.76 -10.76
C VAL A 40 0.54 13.60 -10.42
N THR A 41 0.59 12.56 -11.24
CA THR A 41 1.57 11.46 -11.11
C THR A 41 3.00 11.98 -11.11
N SER A 42 3.32 12.91 -12.01
CA SER A 42 4.66 13.51 -12.13
C SER A 42 5.03 14.34 -10.89
N ILE A 43 4.08 15.08 -10.31
CA ILE A 43 4.27 15.81 -9.05
C ILE A 43 4.47 14.81 -7.90
N GLY A 44 3.71 13.71 -7.87
CA GLY A 44 3.90 12.61 -6.93
C GLY A 44 5.29 12.00 -7.01
N ALA A 45 5.78 11.75 -8.24
CA ALA A 45 7.13 11.26 -8.49
C ALA A 45 8.21 12.22 -7.99
N LEU A 46 7.99 13.53 -8.18
CA LEU A 46 8.90 14.57 -7.70
C LEU A 46 8.98 14.56 -6.17
N PHE A 47 7.83 14.54 -5.47
CA PHE A 47 7.80 14.41 -4.01
C PHE A 47 8.49 13.13 -3.54
N GLY A 48 8.23 12.00 -4.20
CA GLY A 48 8.84 10.72 -3.88
C GLY A 48 10.36 10.75 -4.03
N THR A 49 10.87 11.36 -5.10
CA THR A 49 12.31 11.47 -5.37
C THR A 49 12.99 12.45 -4.41
N VAL A 50 12.40 13.62 -4.19
CA VAL A 50 12.91 14.64 -3.25
C VAL A 50 12.85 14.15 -1.80
N SER A 51 11.95 13.23 -1.46
CA SER A 51 11.90 12.64 -0.12
C SER A 51 13.21 11.95 0.25
N LEU A 52 13.87 11.28 -0.70
CA LEU A 52 14.99 10.40 -0.44
C LEU A 52 16.17 11.12 0.26
N PRO A 53 16.71 12.25 -0.25
CA PRO A 53 17.77 12.96 0.44
C PRO A 53 17.33 13.51 1.81
N LEU A 54 16.04 13.81 2.02
CA LEU A 54 15.53 14.29 3.31
C LEU A 54 15.70 13.24 4.41
N LEU A 55 15.78 11.96 4.05
CA LEU A 55 16.02 10.87 5.00
C LEU A 55 17.32 11.08 5.81
N TRP A 56 18.34 11.69 5.20
CA TRP A 56 19.62 11.99 5.87
C TRP A 56 19.66 13.35 6.56
N ILE A 57 18.65 14.20 6.37
CA ILE A 57 18.54 15.51 7.02
C ILE A 57 17.64 15.40 8.25
N ASP A 58 16.40 14.95 8.05
CA ASP A 58 15.42 14.67 9.10
C ASP A 58 14.35 13.74 8.53
N TYR A 59 14.20 12.57 9.16
CA TYR A 59 13.25 11.54 8.76
C TYR A 59 11.79 12.01 8.73
N ARG A 60 11.44 13.07 9.48
CA ARG A 60 10.09 13.66 9.49
C ARG A 60 9.77 14.31 8.15
N TRP A 61 10.72 15.03 7.56
CA TRP A 61 10.55 15.64 6.25
C TRP A 61 10.48 14.59 5.13
N PHE A 62 11.27 13.51 5.24
CA PHE A 62 11.11 12.33 4.39
C PHE A 62 9.69 11.76 4.46
N ALA A 63 9.17 11.55 5.68
CA ALA A 63 7.83 10.97 5.86
C ALA A 63 6.73 11.88 5.30
N LEU A 64 6.81 13.19 5.52
CA LEU A 64 5.86 14.15 4.97
C LEU A 64 5.89 14.20 3.45
N ALA A 65 7.10 14.18 2.85
CA ALA A 65 7.25 14.14 1.40
C ALA A 65 6.72 12.83 0.80
N GLN A 66 6.94 11.69 1.45
CA GLN A 66 6.36 10.43 0.99
C GLN A 66 4.86 10.35 1.15
N LEU A 67 4.30 10.93 2.21
CA LEU A 67 2.86 11.05 2.34
C LEU A 67 2.28 11.92 1.22
N ALA A 68 2.94 13.01 0.87
CA ALA A 68 2.54 13.84 -0.26
C ALA A 68 2.58 13.07 -1.59
N SER A 69 3.63 12.27 -1.82
CA SER A 69 3.75 11.39 -2.99
C SER A 69 2.58 10.39 -3.07
N LEU A 70 2.25 9.71 -1.95
CA LEU A 70 1.14 8.77 -1.86
C LEU A 70 -0.22 9.45 -2.06
N LEU A 71 -0.39 10.68 -1.59
CA LEU A 71 -1.61 11.45 -1.84
C LEU A 71 -1.79 11.77 -3.33
N CYS A 72 -0.70 12.04 -4.06
CA CYS A 72 -0.74 12.25 -5.51
C CYS A 72 -1.22 11.00 -6.27
N ASP A 73 -0.74 9.79 -5.96
CA ASP A 73 -1.25 8.50 -6.48
C ASP A 73 -2.74 8.25 -6.06
N GLY A 74 -3.11 8.76 -4.90
CA GLY A 74 -4.50 8.90 -4.50
C GLY A 74 -5.32 9.63 -5.57
N ILE A 75 -4.87 10.85 -5.88
CA ILE A 75 -5.59 11.87 -6.63
C ILE A 75 -5.58 11.57 -8.13
N ASP A 76 -4.47 11.17 -8.74
CA ASP A 76 -4.37 10.96 -10.18
C ASP A 76 -5.30 9.85 -10.68
N GLY A 77 -5.39 8.74 -9.96
CA GLY A 77 -6.27 7.62 -10.27
C GLY A 77 -7.72 8.02 -10.12
N SER A 78 -8.05 8.79 -9.07
CA SER A 78 -9.41 9.34 -8.88
C SER A 78 -9.74 10.36 -9.98
N LEU A 79 -8.82 11.26 -10.31
CA LEU A 79 -8.97 12.27 -11.35
C LEU A 79 -9.15 11.64 -12.74
N ALA A 80 -8.42 10.58 -13.07
CA ALA A 80 -8.58 9.84 -14.32
C ALA A 80 -9.98 9.21 -14.45
N ARG A 81 -10.55 8.71 -13.34
CA ARG A 81 -11.92 8.16 -13.31
C ARG A 81 -12.97 9.27 -13.46
N TYR A 82 -12.85 10.34 -12.68
CA TYR A 82 -13.81 11.44 -12.69
C TYR A 82 -13.79 12.25 -14.00
N SER A 83 -12.62 12.41 -14.62
CA SER A 83 -12.49 13.05 -15.94
C SER A 83 -13.03 12.20 -17.09
N LYS A 84 -13.41 10.93 -16.85
CA LYS A 84 -13.83 9.94 -17.86
C LYS A 84 -12.84 9.80 -19.02
N ARG A 85 -11.56 10.09 -18.78
CA ARG A 85 -10.48 10.02 -19.77
C ARG A 85 -9.32 9.15 -19.27
N PRO A 86 -9.57 7.87 -18.92
CA PRO A 86 -8.47 6.95 -18.66
C PRO A 86 -7.63 6.78 -19.94
N SER A 87 -6.31 6.72 -19.80
CA SER A 87 -5.40 6.44 -20.91
C SER A 87 -4.48 5.29 -20.54
N GLU A 88 -4.16 4.43 -21.51
CA GLU A 88 -3.27 3.29 -21.27
C GLU A 88 -1.85 3.77 -20.92
N PHE A 89 -1.39 4.84 -21.58
CA PHE A 89 -0.12 5.49 -21.24
C PHE A 89 -0.10 5.97 -19.79
N GLY A 90 -1.15 6.68 -19.32
CA GLY A 90 -1.21 7.18 -17.95
C GLY A 90 -1.17 6.05 -16.92
N LYS A 91 -1.86 4.93 -17.19
CA LYS A 91 -1.83 3.74 -16.32
C LYS A 91 -0.46 3.07 -16.27
N GLN A 92 0.24 2.97 -17.41
CA GLN A 92 1.59 2.41 -17.47
C GLN A 92 2.61 3.33 -16.77
N PHE A 93 2.46 4.64 -16.97
CA PHE A 93 3.31 5.66 -16.34
C PHE A 93 3.16 5.67 -14.82
N ASP A 94 1.92 5.68 -14.32
CA ASP A 94 1.57 5.56 -12.90
C ASP A 94 2.22 4.34 -12.24
N TYR A 95 2.02 3.16 -12.84
CA TYR A 95 2.64 1.93 -12.38
C TYR A 95 4.18 1.98 -12.39
N ALA A 96 4.78 2.53 -13.45
CA ALA A 96 6.22 2.65 -13.54
C ALA A 96 6.79 3.56 -12.46
N VAL A 97 6.15 4.72 -12.22
CA VAL A 97 6.51 5.66 -11.16
C VAL A 97 6.41 5.02 -9.78
N ASP A 98 5.29 4.35 -9.48
CA ASP A 98 5.08 3.66 -8.21
C ASP A 98 6.19 2.64 -7.92
N VAL A 99 6.51 1.80 -8.91
CA VAL A 99 7.55 0.78 -8.79
C VAL A 99 8.92 1.44 -8.60
N SER A 100 9.24 2.48 -9.38
CA SER A 100 10.52 3.20 -9.25
C SER A 100 10.68 3.86 -7.88
N ILE A 101 9.67 4.61 -7.40
CA ILE A 101 9.72 5.28 -6.10
C ILE A 101 9.79 4.25 -4.97
N MET A 102 9.04 3.16 -5.06
CA MET A 102 9.10 2.06 -4.09
C MET A 102 10.51 1.48 -4.01
N LEU A 103 11.13 1.12 -5.13
CA LEU A 103 12.49 0.54 -5.16
C LEU A 103 13.54 1.51 -4.61
N LEU A 104 13.46 2.79 -5.00
CA LEU A 104 14.38 3.82 -4.52
C LEU A 104 14.22 4.05 -3.01
N THR A 105 12.98 4.09 -2.52
CA THR A 105 12.69 4.27 -1.09
C THR A 105 13.24 3.11 -0.27
N TYR A 106 13.01 1.87 -0.70
CA TYR A 106 13.57 0.69 -0.04
C TYR A 106 15.09 0.73 -0.01
N SER A 107 15.72 1.09 -1.12
CA SER A 107 17.18 1.20 -1.22
C SER A 107 17.72 2.28 -0.28
N ALA A 108 17.10 3.46 -0.26
CA ALA A 108 17.50 4.58 0.60
C ALA A 108 17.38 4.23 2.09
N VAL A 109 16.25 3.66 2.51
CA VAL A 109 16.02 3.24 3.90
C VAL A 109 17.00 2.15 4.33
N THR A 110 17.34 1.22 3.44
CA THR A 110 18.35 0.18 3.70
C THR A 110 19.71 0.77 4.02
N VAL A 111 20.17 1.70 3.17
CA VAL A 111 21.44 2.39 3.34
C VAL A 111 21.43 3.21 4.63
N TRP A 112 20.34 3.93 4.90
CA TRP A 112 20.18 4.79 6.07
C TRP A 112 20.20 4.01 7.39
N LEU A 113 19.46 2.89 7.47
CA LEU A 113 19.42 2.04 8.66
C LEU A 113 20.71 1.24 8.89
N LYS A 114 21.62 1.19 7.91
CA LYS A 114 22.81 0.32 7.91
C LYS A 114 22.48 -1.16 8.20
N GLN A 115 21.25 -1.56 7.92
CA GLN A 115 20.72 -2.89 8.20
C GLN A 115 20.66 -3.67 6.88
N PRO A 116 21.13 -4.93 6.84
CA PRO A 116 21.04 -5.76 5.64
C PRO A 116 19.57 -6.17 5.42
N ILE A 117 18.81 -5.35 4.68
CA ILE A 117 17.36 -5.52 4.48
C ILE A 117 17.01 -6.85 3.80
N TRP A 118 17.97 -7.43 3.07
CA TRP A 118 17.84 -8.78 2.51
C TRP A 118 17.58 -9.82 3.59
N ILE A 119 18.07 -9.66 4.83
CA ILE A 119 17.75 -10.60 5.91
C ILE A 119 16.29 -10.47 6.32
N ILE A 120 15.76 -9.26 6.45
CA ILE A 120 14.35 -9.04 6.82
C ILE A 120 13.42 -9.47 5.67
N GLY A 121 13.76 -9.10 4.43
CA GLY A 121 13.04 -9.50 3.22
C GLY A 121 13.07 -11.01 2.97
N LEU A 122 14.21 -11.67 3.21
CA LEU A 122 14.37 -13.12 3.12
C LEU A 122 13.58 -13.83 4.21
N ASN A 123 13.65 -13.39 5.47
CA ASN A 123 12.86 -13.95 6.57
C ASN A 123 11.35 -13.79 6.32
N TRP A 124 10.94 -12.64 5.78
CA TRP A 124 9.54 -12.39 5.43
C TRP A 124 9.06 -13.26 4.27
N TYR A 125 9.87 -13.36 3.21
CA TYR A 125 9.58 -14.22 2.07
C TYR A 125 9.51 -15.70 2.48
N ILE A 126 10.46 -16.18 3.28
CA ILE A 126 10.46 -17.54 3.84
C ILE A 126 9.23 -17.75 4.71
N GLY A 127 8.88 -16.83 5.60
CA GLY A 127 7.70 -16.94 6.46
C GLY A 127 6.39 -17.03 5.66
N LEU A 128 6.23 -16.19 4.64
CA LEU A 128 5.08 -16.25 3.74
C LEU A 128 5.03 -17.57 2.96
N TRP A 129 6.18 -18.05 2.49
CA TRP A 129 6.28 -19.31 1.77
C TRP A 129 5.93 -20.50 2.67
N LEU A 130 6.40 -20.51 3.92
CA LEU A 130 6.18 -21.58 4.90
C LEU A 130 4.72 -21.64 5.37
N VAL A 131 4.08 -20.48 5.58
CA VAL A 131 2.64 -20.40 5.84
C VAL A 131 1.84 -20.89 4.62
N ASN A 132 2.22 -20.48 3.41
CA ASN A 132 1.55 -20.92 2.19
C ASN A 132 1.70 -22.45 1.97
N TRP A 133 2.85 -23.02 2.33
CA TRP A 133 3.12 -24.45 2.27
C TRP A 133 2.34 -25.25 3.32
N LEU A 134 2.33 -24.81 4.58
CA LEU A 134 1.62 -25.50 5.68
C LEU A 134 0.10 -25.53 5.52
N PHE A 135 -0.48 -24.48 4.93
CA PHE A 135 -1.94 -24.36 4.79
C PHE A 135 -2.47 -24.72 3.40
N GLY A 136 -1.58 -25.11 2.46
CA GLY A 136 -1.89 -25.79 1.20
C GLY A 136 -2.87 -25.09 0.25
N ARG A 137 -3.25 -23.82 0.52
CA ARG A 137 -4.28 -23.09 -0.26
C ARG A 137 -3.99 -21.60 -0.32
N MET A 138 -3.69 -21.14 -1.53
CA MET A 138 -3.79 -19.78 -2.08
C MET A 138 -4.14 -18.67 -1.07
N LEU A 139 -3.13 -18.16 -0.35
CA LEU A 139 -3.16 -16.78 0.10
C LEU A 139 -2.78 -15.89 -1.09
N GLN A 140 -3.75 -15.60 -1.96
CA GLN A 140 -3.70 -14.41 -2.83
C GLN A 140 -3.88 -13.17 -1.94
N LEU A 141 -2.93 -12.96 -1.02
CA LEU A 141 -2.81 -11.69 -0.31
C LEU A 141 -2.35 -10.69 -1.36
N ALA A 142 -3.26 -9.80 -1.75
CA ALA A 142 -2.94 -8.67 -2.62
C ALA A 142 -1.66 -8.00 -2.05
N PRO A 143 -0.50 -8.12 -2.74
CA PRO A 143 0.81 -7.88 -2.14
C PRO A 143 0.98 -6.46 -1.59
N MET A 144 0.18 -5.51 -2.09
CA MET A 144 0.12 -4.12 -1.62
C MET A 144 -0.41 -3.92 -0.19
N ARG A 145 -1.34 -4.74 0.32
CA ARG A 145 -1.96 -4.45 1.63
C ARG A 145 -1.09 -4.86 2.82
N LEU A 146 -0.23 -5.85 2.61
CA LEU A 146 0.75 -6.32 3.60
C LEU A 146 1.91 -5.33 3.75
N LEU A 147 2.31 -4.69 2.64
CA LEU A 147 3.29 -3.60 2.61
C LEU A 147 2.82 -2.38 3.42
N LEU A 148 1.52 -2.07 3.38
CA LEU A 148 0.93 -0.91 4.06
C LEU A 148 0.78 -1.12 5.58
N THR A 149 0.49 -2.35 6.03
CA THR A 149 0.53 -2.70 7.46
C THR A 149 1.96 -2.75 7.98
N LEU A 150 2.92 -3.26 7.19
CA LEU A 150 4.33 -3.28 7.56
C LEU A 150 4.97 -1.89 7.67
N SER A 151 4.55 -0.94 6.83
CA SER A 151 5.03 0.44 6.90
C SER A 151 4.48 1.24 8.09
N ILE A 152 3.32 0.87 8.63
CA ILE A 152 2.79 1.38 9.92
C ILE A 152 3.53 0.72 11.11
N LEU A 153 3.93 -0.55 10.97
CA LEU A 153 4.75 -1.31 11.93
C LEU A 153 6.20 -0.76 12.09
N ILE A 154 6.72 -0.11 11.05
CA ILE A 154 8.06 0.52 11.04
C ILE A 154 8.16 1.73 11.99
N TRP A 155 7.04 2.33 12.43
CA TRP A 155 7.07 3.53 13.27
C TRP A 155 7.30 3.29 14.77
N LEU A 156 7.04 2.08 15.31
CA LEU A 156 7.26 1.74 16.73
C LEU A 156 7.43 0.21 16.86
N PRO A 157 8.66 -0.34 16.92
CA PRO A 157 8.88 -1.79 16.90
C PRO A 157 8.14 -2.54 18.04
N GLN A 158 7.93 -1.92 19.21
CA GLN A 158 7.20 -2.55 20.31
C GLN A 158 5.68 -2.56 20.10
N LEU A 159 5.10 -1.52 19.50
CA LEU A 159 3.65 -1.38 19.30
C LEU A 159 3.19 -2.21 18.10
N GLY A 160 4.05 -2.33 17.09
CA GLY A 160 3.89 -3.27 15.99
C GLY A 160 3.84 -4.73 16.44
N LEU A 161 4.74 -5.14 17.34
CA LEU A 161 4.68 -6.46 17.98
C LEU A 161 3.38 -6.66 18.79
N ALA A 162 2.96 -5.66 19.57
CA ALA A 162 1.72 -5.74 20.35
C ALA A 162 0.45 -5.84 19.47
N LEU A 163 0.38 -5.07 18.37
CA LEU A 163 -0.75 -5.09 17.44
C LEU A 163 -0.78 -6.33 16.56
N THR A 164 0.38 -6.86 16.17
CA THR A 164 0.45 -8.15 15.44
C THR A 164 0.06 -9.31 16.34
N TRP A 165 0.44 -9.29 17.62
CA TRP A 165 -0.08 -10.21 18.64
C TRP A 165 -1.58 -10.08 18.83
N ALA A 166 -2.10 -8.85 19.00
CA ALA A 166 -3.53 -8.61 19.14
C ALA A 166 -4.33 -9.10 17.91
N TYR A 167 -3.81 -8.85 16.71
CA TYR A 167 -4.41 -9.33 15.47
C TYR A 167 -4.40 -10.86 15.38
N ALA A 168 -3.29 -11.51 15.73
CA ALA A 168 -3.18 -12.97 15.75
C ALA A 168 -4.17 -13.60 16.75
N VAL A 169 -4.34 -13.00 17.93
CA VAL A 169 -5.31 -13.43 18.95
C VAL A 169 -6.74 -13.31 18.43
N VAL A 170 -7.12 -12.15 17.86
CA VAL A 170 -8.45 -11.93 17.28
C VAL A 170 -8.73 -12.92 16.17
N MET A 171 -7.77 -13.13 15.25
CA MET A 171 -7.92 -14.08 14.16
C MET A 171 -8.02 -15.54 14.65
N SER A 172 -7.32 -15.89 15.73
CA SER A 172 -7.42 -17.21 16.35
C SER A 172 -8.81 -17.47 16.94
N PHE A 173 -9.41 -16.47 17.58
CA PHE A 173 -10.80 -16.56 18.07
C PHE A 173 -11.82 -16.65 16.93
N VAL A 174 -11.63 -15.88 15.84
CA VAL A 174 -12.48 -15.95 14.64
C VAL A 174 -12.39 -17.33 13.99
N LEU A 175 -11.19 -17.88 13.87
CA LEU A 175 -10.94 -19.24 13.36
C LEU A 175 -11.57 -20.31 14.27
N LEU A 176 -11.40 -20.20 15.58
CA LEU A 176 -12.00 -21.13 16.54
C LEU A 176 -13.53 -21.11 16.46
N LYS A 177 -14.15 -19.92 16.38
CA LYS A 177 -15.59 -19.77 16.19
C LYS A 177 -16.07 -20.36 14.86
N ALA A 178 -15.30 -20.20 13.79
CA ALA A 178 -15.61 -20.78 12.48
C ALA A 178 -15.52 -22.32 12.50
N LEU A 179 -14.54 -22.88 13.21
CA LEU A 179 -14.39 -24.33 13.40
C LEU A 179 -15.52 -24.93 14.24
N LEU A 180 -15.96 -24.24 15.30
CA LEU A 180 -17.06 -24.68 16.15
C LEU A 180 -18.43 -24.64 15.42
N ARG A 181 -18.63 -23.69 14.49
CA ARG A 181 -19.84 -23.63 13.66
C ARG A 181 -19.94 -24.75 12.63
N LYS A 182 -18.82 -25.33 12.19
CA LYS A 182 -18.79 -26.43 11.20
C LYS A 182 -19.12 -27.81 11.79
N ARG A 183 -19.24 -27.92 13.12
CA ARG A 183 -19.58 -29.17 13.82
C ARG A 183 -21.07 -29.29 14.19
N LYS A 184 -21.90 -28.35 13.75
CA LYS A 184 -23.37 -28.47 13.76
C LYS A 184 -23.84 -28.54 12.31
#